data_AF-A0A1H4JYT5-F1
#
_entry.id   AF-A0A1H4JYT5-F1
#
_cell.length_a   1.000
_cell.length_b   1.000
_cell.length_c   1.000
_cell.angle_alpha   90.00
_cell.angle_beta   90.00
_cell.angle_gamma   90.00
#
_symmetry.space_group_name_H-M   'P 1'
#
loop_
_entity.id
_entity.type
_entity.pdbx_description
1 polymer ?
#
loop_
_entity_poly.entity_id
_entity_poly.type
_entity_poly.pdbx_seq_one_letter_code
_entity_poly.pdbx_strand_id
1 'polypeptide(L)'
;MDNTTINEGIIESKSITMKLINYTQLEQKIDADKMADGPSVNISSPENQGNDDSYTVTVLTYLPDAQLSQVENTSGIKLDDNVYLNYNGVNPVKILGKDNKYTTVQGREFRFDYRCDVKNVEKYFLCYLQFAYTIKDSQYADVIWVRDENEDPETDRGTVTVPADTDD
;
A
#
# COMPACT_ATOMS: atom_id res chain seq x y z
N MET A 1 12.66 -21.54 9.15
CA MET A 1 12.25 -21.96 7.80
C MET A 1 10.77 -22.22 7.87
N ASP A 2 9.99 -21.26 7.38
CA ASP A 2 8.74 -21.47 6.64
C ASP A 2 8.28 -20.08 6.18
N ASN A 3 8.68 -19.71 4.96
CA ASN A 3 8.21 -18.49 4.29
C ASN A 3 6.94 -18.87 3.53
N THR A 4 5.77 -18.47 4.03
CA THR A 4 4.51 -18.61 3.31
C THR A 4 4.58 -17.77 2.03
N THR A 5 4.75 -18.43 0.87
CA THR A 5 4.72 -17.77 -0.43
C THR A 5 3.33 -17.95 -1.01
N ILE A 6 2.51 -16.89 -1.03
CA ILE A 6 1.20 -16.91 -1.68
C ILE A 6 1.41 -16.74 -3.19
N ASN A 7 1.28 -17.83 -3.94
CA ASN A 7 1.23 -17.85 -5.39
C ASN A 7 -0.22 -17.75 -5.83
N GLU A 8 -0.68 -16.55 -6.20
CA GLU A 8 -1.75 -16.23 -7.19
C GLU A 8 -2.22 -14.78 -6.96
N GLY A 9 -1.32 -13.80 -7.14
CA GLY A 9 -1.56 -12.41 -6.78
C GLY A 9 -1.72 -11.46 -7.96
N ILE A 10 -2.40 -11.85 -9.04
CA ILE A 10 -2.68 -10.95 -10.18
C ILE A 10 -4.16 -10.55 -10.16
N ILE A 11 -4.40 -9.24 -10.26
CA ILE A 11 -5.74 -8.69 -10.45
C ILE A 11 -5.76 -7.82 -11.68
N GLU A 12 -6.80 -8.00 -12.48
CA GLU A 12 -7.02 -7.21 -13.67
C GLU A 12 -8.41 -6.60 -13.65
N SER A 13 -8.47 -5.31 -13.95
CA SER A 13 -9.70 -4.59 -14.19
C SER A 13 -9.61 -3.81 -15.51
N LYS A 14 -10.66 -3.05 -15.83
CA LYS A 14 -10.65 -2.13 -16.97
C LYS A 14 -9.68 -0.95 -16.79
N SER A 15 -9.32 -0.62 -15.55
CA SER A 15 -8.51 0.55 -15.20
C SER A 15 -7.07 0.21 -14.84
N ILE A 16 -6.80 -0.99 -14.31
CA ILE A 16 -5.48 -1.36 -13.81
C ILE A 16 -5.23 -2.87 -13.94
N THR A 17 -3.96 -3.25 -14.14
CA THR A 17 -3.45 -4.57 -13.77
C THR A 17 -2.54 -4.39 -12.57
N MET A 18 -2.70 -5.23 -11.55
CA MET A 18 -1.81 -5.31 -10.39
C MET A 18 -1.25 -6.73 -10.29
N LYS A 19 0.02 -6.83 -9.91
CA LYS A 19 0.71 -8.09 -9.71
C LYS A 19 1.52 -8.02 -8.41
N LEU A 20 1.22 -8.93 -7.50
CA LEU A 20 2.06 -9.16 -6.33
C LEU A 20 3.41 -9.73 -6.77
N ILE A 21 4.49 -9.08 -6.36
CA ILE A 21 5.86 -9.56 -6.56
C ILE A 21 6.30 -10.28 -5.29
N ASN A 22 6.08 -9.69 -4.12
CA ASN A 22 6.49 -10.25 -2.85
C ASN A 22 5.60 -9.73 -1.71
N TYR A 23 5.28 -10.59 -0.76
CA TYR A 23 4.74 -10.23 0.53
C TYR A 23 5.43 -11.07 1.60
N THR A 24 5.93 -10.44 2.66
CA THR A 24 6.61 -11.12 3.76
C THR A 24 6.35 -10.39 5.06
N GLN A 25 5.88 -11.13 6.06
CA GLN A 25 5.83 -10.67 7.44
C GLN A 25 7.15 -11.01 8.14
N LEU A 26 7.80 -10.00 8.73
CA LEU A 26 9.04 -10.20 9.47
C LEU A 26 8.75 -10.72 10.89
N GLU A 27 9.56 -11.66 11.38
CA GLU A 27 9.39 -12.25 12.71
C GLU A 27 9.60 -11.24 13.85
N GLN A 28 10.40 -10.19 13.59
CA GLN A 28 10.67 -9.16 14.58
C GLN A 28 9.44 -8.27 14.78
N LYS A 29 8.96 -8.24 16.02
CA LYS A 29 7.86 -7.38 16.45
C LYS A 29 8.36 -6.00 16.86
N ILE A 30 7.58 -4.99 16.54
CA ILE A 30 7.82 -3.58 16.85
C ILE A 30 6.81 -3.14 17.89
N ASP A 31 7.29 -2.45 18.94
CA ASP A 31 6.41 -1.91 19.98
C ASP A 31 5.54 -0.77 19.39
N ALA A 32 4.30 -0.66 19.86
CA ALA A 32 3.33 0.31 19.35
C ALA A 32 3.85 1.77 19.33
N ASP A 33 4.66 2.15 20.32
CA ASP A 33 5.24 3.49 20.46
C ASP A 33 6.40 3.78 19.49
N LYS A 34 6.88 2.77 18.77
CA LYS A 34 7.96 2.87 17.78
C LYS A 34 7.46 2.73 16.34
N MET A 35 6.16 2.54 16.16
CA MET A 35 5.55 2.46 14.85
C MET A 35 5.61 3.84 14.16
N ALA A 36 5.88 3.87 12.86
CA ALA A 36 5.75 5.10 12.09
C ALA A 36 4.27 5.56 12.07
N ASP A 37 3.96 6.78 11.63
CA ASP A 37 2.55 7.20 11.50
C ASP A 37 1.86 6.64 10.25
N GLY A 38 2.59 5.99 9.34
CA GLY A 38 2.07 5.38 8.12
C GLY A 38 3.04 4.41 7.47
N PRO A 39 2.67 3.82 6.32
CA PRO A 39 3.52 2.88 5.61
C PRO A 39 4.69 3.64 4.99
N SER A 40 5.91 3.09 5.01
CA SER A 40 7.01 3.67 4.24
C SER A 40 6.95 3.17 2.81
N VAL A 41 6.92 4.07 1.84
CA VAL A 41 6.66 3.75 0.44
C VAL A 41 7.82 4.23 -0.43
N ASN A 42 8.30 3.35 -1.29
CA ASN A 42 9.25 3.66 -2.35
C ASN A 42 8.70 3.14 -3.68
N ILE A 43 8.82 3.92 -4.74
CA ILE A 43 8.47 3.54 -6.09
C ILE A 43 9.71 3.60 -6.98
N SER A 44 9.97 2.53 -7.72
CA SER A 44 10.94 2.58 -8.80
C SER A 44 10.29 3.11 -10.07
N SER A 45 11.06 3.88 -10.84
CA SER A 45 10.71 4.31 -12.20
C SER A 45 10.32 3.09 -13.07
N PRO A 46 9.51 3.29 -14.14
CA PRO A 46 8.95 2.18 -14.90
C PRO A 46 10.04 1.24 -15.41
N GLU A 47 9.81 -0.07 -15.28
CA GLU A 47 10.86 -1.08 -15.50
C GLU A 47 11.32 -1.18 -16.97
N ASN A 48 10.69 -0.49 -17.93
CA ASN A 48 11.17 -0.40 -19.31
C ASN A 48 10.83 0.95 -19.98
N GLN A 49 11.81 1.62 -20.61
CA GLN A 49 11.60 2.76 -21.54
C GLN A 49 10.86 2.36 -22.84
N GLY A 50 10.47 1.09 -22.98
CA GLY A 50 9.74 0.56 -24.12
C GLY A 50 8.37 0.00 -23.71
N ASN A 51 7.36 0.87 -23.69
CA ASN A 51 5.93 0.54 -23.80
C ASN A 51 5.24 -0.35 -22.75
N ASP A 52 5.89 -0.77 -21.67
CA ASP A 52 5.21 -1.34 -20.52
C ASP A 52 5.38 -0.40 -19.31
N ASP A 53 4.43 0.52 -19.12
CA ASP A 53 4.33 1.47 -18.00
C ASP A 53 4.00 0.73 -16.68
N SER A 54 4.82 -0.26 -16.34
CA SER A 54 4.73 -1.02 -15.10
C SER A 54 5.59 -0.34 -14.05
N TYR A 55 4.95 0.17 -13.01
CA TYR A 55 5.61 0.74 -11.85
C TYR A 55 5.69 -0.29 -10.74
N THR A 56 6.88 -0.46 -10.16
CA THR A 56 7.07 -1.32 -8.99
C THR A 56 7.03 -0.48 -7.72
N VAL A 57 6.11 -0.81 -6.83
CA VAL A 57 5.91 -0.16 -5.54
C VAL A 57 6.38 -1.09 -4.45
N THR A 58 7.26 -0.57 -3.58
CA THR A 58 7.74 -1.24 -2.37
C THR A 58 7.16 -0.53 -1.17
N VAL A 59 6.55 -1.30 -0.27
CA VAL A 59 5.85 -0.81 0.92
C VAL A 59 6.38 -1.56 2.14
N LEU A 60 6.72 -0.81 3.18
CA LEU A 60 6.92 -1.31 4.54
C LEU A 60 5.74 -0.83 5.38
N THR A 61 4.91 -1.74 5.86
CA THR A 61 3.75 -1.41 6.69
C THR A 61 3.71 -2.29 7.94
N TYR A 62 2.73 -2.08 8.80
CA TYR A 62 2.62 -2.74 10.10
C TYR A 62 1.30 -3.49 10.18
N LEU A 63 1.33 -4.73 10.64
CA LEU A 63 0.14 -5.49 11.02
C LEU A 63 0.12 -5.71 12.53
N PRO A 64 -1.02 -5.56 13.21
CA PRO A 64 -1.10 -5.83 14.63
C PRO A 64 -0.81 -7.31 14.93
N ASP A 65 -0.09 -7.58 16.02
CA ASP A 65 0.11 -8.93 16.58
C ASP A 65 -1.16 -9.40 17.29
N ALA A 66 -2.24 -9.55 16.51
CA ALA A 66 -3.56 -9.91 16.97
C ALA A 66 -4.28 -10.73 15.90
N GLN A 67 -5.35 -11.41 16.29
CA GLN A 67 -6.21 -12.08 15.33
C GLN A 67 -6.97 -11.04 14.50
N LEU A 68 -6.80 -11.09 13.18
CA LEU A 68 -7.48 -10.20 12.25
C LEU A 68 -8.87 -10.72 11.91
N SER A 69 -9.84 -9.80 11.89
CA SER A 69 -11.22 -10.04 11.46
C SER A 69 -11.37 -9.87 9.96
N GLN A 70 -12.43 -10.41 9.39
CA GLN A 70 -12.72 -10.27 7.97
C GLN A 70 -12.95 -8.80 7.60
N VAL A 71 -12.27 -8.35 6.54
CA VAL A 71 -12.48 -7.03 5.93
C VAL A 71 -13.70 -7.02 5.01
N GLU A 72 -14.33 -5.87 4.84
CA GLU A 72 -15.44 -5.67 3.92
C GLU A 72 -14.96 -5.70 2.46
N ASN A 73 -13.81 -5.10 2.16
CA ASN A 73 -13.28 -5.02 0.80
C ASN A 73 -12.27 -6.13 0.47
N THR A 74 -12.75 -7.19 -0.18
CA THR A 74 -11.92 -8.32 -0.65
C THR A 74 -11.68 -8.30 -2.16
N SER A 75 -11.86 -7.15 -2.82
CA SER A 75 -11.75 -7.05 -4.29
C SER A 75 -10.31 -7.03 -4.82
N GLY A 76 -9.35 -6.75 -3.93
CA GLY A 76 -7.93 -6.61 -4.19
C GLY A 76 -7.12 -7.89 -3.95
N ILE A 77 -5.80 -7.77 -4.02
CA ILE A 77 -4.90 -8.93 -3.93
C ILE A 77 -4.89 -9.40 -2.49
N LYS A 78 -5.26 -10.67 -2.25
CA LYS A 78 -5.12 -11.29 -0.94
C LYS A 78 -3.62 -11.45 -0.61
N LEU A 79 -3.18 -10.85 0.49
CA LEU A 79 -1.80 -10.89 0.96
C LEU A 79 -1.61 -11.90 2.09
N ASP A 80 -2.61 -12.02 2.95
CA ASP A 80 -2.66 -12.97 4.06
C ASP A 80 -4.14 -13.22 4.43
N ASP A 81 -4.39 -14.01 5.46
CA ASP A 81 -5.72 -14.17 6.02
C ASP A 81 -6.28 -12.83 6.53
N ASN A 82 -7.34 -12.38 5.86
CA ASN A 82 -8.02 -11.09 6.09
C ASN A 82 -7.16 -9.84 5.82
N VAL A 83 -6.12 -9.95 5.00
CA VAL A 83 -5.28 -8.82 4.58
C VAL A 83 -5.30 -8.69 3.07
N TYR A 84 -5.64 -7.51 2.55
CA TYR A 84 -5.82 -7.26 1.13
C TYR A 84 -5.12 -5.97 0.68
N LEU A 85 -4.53 -6.01 -0.53
CA LEU A 85 -4.08 -4.81 -1.24
C LEU A 85 -5.13 -4.42 -2.28
N ASN A 86 -5.86 -3.34 -2.01
CA ASN A 86 -6.91 -2.80 -2.85
C ASN A 86 -6.43 -1.60 -3.67
N TYR A 87 -7.04 -1.41 -4.85
CA TYR A 87 -6.89 -0.22 -5.66
C TYR A 87 -8.20 0.57 -5.67
N ASN A 88 -8.14 1.81 -5.18
CA ASN A 88 -9.33 2.62 -4.93
C ASN A 88 -9.52 3.74 -5.98
N GLY A 89 -8.77 3.68 -7.08
CA GLY A 89 -8.87 4.67 -8.15
C GLY A 89 -7.98 5.90 -7.92
N VAL A 90 -8.36 7.01 -8.55
CA VAL A 90 -7.71 8.31 -8.40
C VAL A 90 -8.59 9.19 -7.52
N ASN A 91 -8.04 9.60 -6.38
CA ASN A 91 -8.75 10.37 -5.36
C ASN A 91 -7.99 11.68 -5.05
N PRO A 92 -8.68 12.77 -4.68
CA PRO A 92 -8.02 14.01 -4.31
C PRO A 92 -7.29 13.86 -2.97
N VAL A 93 -6.00 14.17 -2.94
CA VAL A 93 -5.13 14.09 -1.75
C VAL A 93 -4.59 15.48 -1.41
N LYS A 94 -4.64 15.83 -0.12
CA LYS A 94 -4.03 17.06 0.38
C LYS A 94 -2.57 16.80 0.72
N ILE A 95 -1.67 17.54 0.07
CA ILE A 95 -0.23 17.52 0.36
C ILE A 95 0.22 18.87 0.91
N LEU A 96 1.20 18.85 1.79
CA LEU A 96 1.85 20.07 2.28
C LEU A 96 2.92 20.49 1.27
N GLY A 97 2.71 21.63 0.62
CA GLY A 97 3.68 22.21 -0.30
C GLY A 97 4.90 22.80 0.40
N LYS A 98 5.96 23.07 -0.38
CA LYS A 98 7.21 23.69 0.11
C LYS A 98 7.00 25.08 0.73
N ASP A 99 5.92 25.76 0.38
CA ASP A 99 5.51 27.05 0.93
C ASP A 99 4.70 26.93 2.24
N ASN A 100 4.65 25.73 2.81
CA ASN A 100 3.89 25.39 4.00
C ASN A 100 2.37 25.58 3.82
N LYS A 101 1.87 25.55 2.58
CA LYS A 101 0.44 25.56 2.27
C LYS A 101 -0.02 24.20 1.76
N TYR A 102 -1.23 23.84 2.14
CA TYR A 102 -1.85 22.64 1.60
C TYR A 102 -2.30 22.88 0.16
N THR A 103 -1.96 21.95 -0.72
CA THR A 103 -2.46 21.87 -2.09
C THR A 103 -3.16 20.53 -2.28
N THR A 104 -4.23 20.51 -3.07
CA THR A 104 -4.91 19.28 -3.45
C THR A 104 -4.36 18.81 -4.79
N VAL A 105 -3.92 17.57 -4.84
CA VAL A 105 -3.44 16.87 -6.05
C VAL A 105 -4.25 15.60 -6.27
N GLN A 106 -4.18 15.02 -7.47
CA GLN A 106 -4.82 13.74 -7.76
C GLN A 106 -3.88 12.59 -7.37
N GLY A 107 -4.29 11.77 -6.40
CA GLY A 107 -3.51 10.64 -5.90
C GLY A 107 -4.09 9.31 -6.35
N ARG A 108 -3.23 8.45 -6.91
CA ARG A 108 -3.58 7.07 -7.20
C ARG A 108 -3.53 6.25 -5.92
N GLU A 109 -4.67 5.79 -5.45
CA GLU A 109 -4.79 5.18 -4.12
C GLU A 109 -4.65 3.66 -4.17
N PHE A 110 -3.65 3.17 -3.44
CA PHE A 110 -3.53 1.77 -3.06
C PHE A 110 -3.74 1.66 -1.55
N ARG A 111 -4.59 0.73 -1.13
CA ARG A 111 -4.99 0.59 0.26
C ARG A 111 -4.67 -0.80 0.77
N PHE A 112 -3.95 -0.85 1.88
CA PHE A 112 -3.64 -2.06 2.62
C PHE A 112 -4.72 -2.26 3.68
N ASP A 113 -5.72 -3.08 3.34
CA ASP A 113 -6.91 -3.29 4.15
C ASP A 113 -6.72 -4.48 5.09
N TYR A 114 -6.93 -4.22 6.38
CA TYR A 114 -7.06 -5.23 7.41
C TYR A 114 -8.08 -4.76 8.45
N ARG A 115 -8.50 -5.67 9.34
CA ARG A 115 -9.37 -5.32 10.45
C ARG A 115 -8.88 -5.98 11.72
N CYS A 116 -8.67 -5.17 12.76
CA CYS A 116 -8.30 -5.63 14.09
C CYS A 116 -9.24 -5.02 15.12
N ASP A 117 -10.11 -5.84 15.72
CA ASP A 117 -11.05 -5.40 16.76
C ASP A 117 -10.40 -5.34 18.17
N VAL A 118 -9.12 -5.74 18.29
CA VAL A 118 -8.38 -5.70 19.56
C VAL A 118 -7.92 -4.28 19.83
N LYS A 119 -8.44 -3.70 20.91
CA LYS A 119 -7.99 -2.38 21.40
C LYS A 119 -6.62 -2.49 22.07
N ASN A 120 -5.77 -1.48 21.87
CA ASN A 120 -4.45 -1.33 22.50
C ASN A 120 -3.48 -2.47 22.19
N VAL A 121 -3.28 -2.79 20.91
CA VAL A 121 -2.25 -3.73 20.49
C VAL A 121 -0.87 -3.18 20.86
N GLU A 122 -0.10 -3.94 21.65
CA GLU A 122 1.22 -3.51 22.12
C GLU A 122 2.33 -3.73 21.09
N LYS A 123 2.12 -4.67 20.15
CA LYS A 123 3.13 -5.14 19.21
C LYS A 123 2.59 -5.31 17.81
N TYR A 124 3.44 -5.01 16.83
CA TYR A 124 3.11 -5.07 15.43
C TYR A 124 4.18 -5.86 14.68
N PHE A 125 3.78 -6.65 13.71
CA PHE A 125 4.68 -7.23 12.73
C PHE A 125 5.01 -6.19 11.65
N LEU A 126 6.29 -6.12 11.27
CA LEU A 126 6.69 -5.36 10.10
C LEU A 126 6.45 -6.19 8.84
N CYS A 127 5.67 -5.66 7.91
CA CYS A 127 5.33 -6.32 6.65
C CYS A 127 6.06 -5.64 5.50
N TYR A 128 6.77 -6.44 4.71
CA TYR A 128 7.32 -6.05 3.42
C TYR A 128 6.36 -6.47 2.31
N LEU A 129 5.97 -5.52 1.47
CA LEU A 129 5.12 -5.74 0.32
C LEU A 129 5.79 -5.11 -0.91
N GLN A 130 5.80 -5.85 -2.01
CA GLN A 130 6.21 -5.36 -3.31
C GLN A 130 5.19 -5.79 -4.36
N PHE A 131 4.68 -4.83 -5.13
CA PHE A 131 3.75 -5.09 -6.22
C PHE A 131 4.07 -4.22 -7.43
N ALA A 132 3.80 -4.76 -8.61
CA ALA A 132 3.80 -4.01 -9.85
C ALA A 132 2.37 -3.62 -10.22
N TYR A 133 2.20 -2.47 -10.87
CA TYR A 133 0.94 -2.12 -11.50
C TYR A 133 1.12 -1.46 -12.86
N THR A 134 0.14 -1.66 -13.73
CA THR A 134 0.05 -1.06 -15.07
C THR A 134 -1.31 -0.41 -15.24
N ILE A 135 -1.32 0.86 -15.65
CA ILE A 135 -2.56 1.61 -15.88
C ILE A 135 -3.13 1.27 -17.26
N LYS A 136 -4.42 0.95 -17.30
CA LYS A 136 -5.17 0.67 -18.54
C LYS A 136 -6.13 1.80 -18.92
N ASP A 137 -6.41 2.74 -18.01
CA ASP A 137 -7.25 3.90 -18.27
C ASP A 137 -6.44 5.19 -18.54
N SER A 138 -7.13 6.24 -18.99
CA SER A 138 -6.51 7.53 -19.30
C SER A 138 -6.56 8.51 -18.10
N GLN A 139 -6.81 8.04 -16.88
CA GLN A 139 -6.90 8.92 -15.72
C GLN A 139 -5.49 9.25 -15.20
N TYR A 140 -5.13 10.51 -15.31
CA TYR A 140 -3.86 11.04 -14.79
C TYR A 140 -3.93 11.21 -13.27
N ALA A 141 -2.84 10.84 -12.60
CA ALA A 141 -2.62 11.10 -11.19
C ALA A 141 -1.27 11.80 -11.04
N ASP A 142 -1.21 12.78 -10.15
CA ASP A 142 0.00 13.55 -9.83
C ASP A 142 0.91 12.80 -8.86
N VAL A 143 0.34 11.93 -8.02
CA VAL A 143 1.04 11.19 -6.96
C VAL A 143 0.50 9.77 -6.81
N ILE A 144 1.25 8.91 -6.12
CA ILE A 144 0.74 7.66 -5.56
C ILE A 144 0.50 7.86 -4.08
N TRP A 145 -0.63 7.35 -3.61
CA TRP A 145 -1.01 7.37 -2.21
C TRP A 145 -1.18 5.93 -1.73
N VAL A 146 -0.35 5.50 -0.79
CA VAL A 146 -0.48 4.19 -0.15
C VAL A 146 -0.88 4.42 1.31
N ARG A 147 -1.94 3.78 1.75
CA ARG A 147 -2.42 3.89 3.12
C ARG A 147 -2.76 2.51 3.69
N ASP A 148 -2.60 2.36 4.99
CA ASP A 148 -3.08 1.22 5.75
C ASP A 148 -4.37 1.61 6.46
N GLU A 149 -5.43 0.84 6.24
CA GLU A 149 -6.73 1.07 6.87
C GLU A 149 -7.01 -0.10 7.81
N ASN A 150 -7.13 0.20 9.09
CA ASN A 150 -7.83 -0.67 10.01
C ASN A 150 -9.31 -0.31 9.91
N GLU A 151 -10.18 -1.21 9.43
CA GLU A 151 -11.62 -0.93 9.33
C GLU A 151 -12.32 -0.70 10.71
N ASP A 152 -11.57 -0.65 11.82
CA ASP A 152 -11.99 -0.11 13.11
C ASP A 152 -11.86 1.44 13.13
N PRO A 153 -12.93 2.22 13.38
CA PRO A 153 -13.03 3.68 13.20
C PRO A 153 -12.03 4.59 13.94
N GLU A 154 -11.02 4.07 14.65
CA GLU A 154 -10.09 4.87 15.46
C GLU A 154 -8.65 4.93 14.94
N THR A 155 -8.25 4.22 13.87
CA THR A 155 -6.80 4.07 13.53
C THR A 155 -6.47 4.00 12.03
N ASP A 156 -6.70 5.07 11.26
CA ASP A 156 -6.26 5.18 9.85
C ASP A 156 -4.86 5.81 9.74
N ARG A 157 -4.02 5.32 8.80
CA ARG A 157 -2.62 5.74 8.63
C ARG A 157 -2.20 5.74 7.15
N GLY A 158 -1.30 6.63 6.72
CA GLY A 158 -0.98 6.73 5.27
C GLY A 158 0.20 7.61 4.85
N THR A 159 0.69 7.36 3.62
CA THR A 159 1.88 8.00 3.04
C THR A 159 1.68 8.32 1.56
N VAL A 160 2.13 9.51 1.13
CA VAL A 160 2.10 9.96 -0.27
C VAL A 160 3.52 9.93 -0.83
N THR A 161 3.69 9.39 -2.04
CA THR A 161 4.98 9.31 -2.73
C THR A 161 4.86 9.65 -4.22
N VAL A 162 5.95 10.08 -4.83
CA VAL A 162 6.08 10.35 -6.27
C VAL A 162 7.23 9.52 -6.85
N PRO A 163 7.17 9.16 -8.15
CA PRO A 163 8.31 8.55 -8.83
C PRO A 163 9.59 9.38 -8.66
N ALA A 164 10.73 8.72 -8.53
CA ALA A 164 12.01 9.41 -8.51
C ALA A 164 12.33 9.97 -9.91
N ASP A 165 12.53 11.28 -10.02
CA ASP A 165 13.07 11.90 -11.23
C ASP A 165 14.52 11.43 -11.43
N THR A 166 14.79 10.70 -12.51
CA THR A 166 16.16 10.55 -13.02
C THR A 166 16.46 11.79 -13.86
N ASP A 167 16.98 12.84 -13.23
CA ASP A 167 17.69 13.90 -13.94
C ASP A 167 18.98 13.29 -14.54
N ASP A 168 19.04 13.20 -15.87
CA ASP A 168 20.27 13.09 -16.68
C ASP A 168 20.33 14.26 -17.67
#